data_AF-A0A954A4W7-F1
#
_entry.id   AF-A0A954A4W7-F1
#
_cell.length_a   1.000
_cell.length_b   1.000
_cell.length_c   1.000
_cell.angle_alpha   90.00
_cell.angle_beta   90.00
_cell.angle_gamma   90.00
#
_symmetry.space_group_name_H-M   'P 1'
#
loop_
_entity.id
_entity.type
_entity.pdbx_description
1 polymer ?
#
loop_
_entity_poly.entity_id
_entity_poly.type
_entity_poly.pdbx_seq_one_letter_code
_entity_poly.pdbx_strand_id
1 'polypeptide(L)'
;MSRPRFSYYLEHATGRVPIDESKLDVALEAAQFEEVRRGRRVLTTNPPPELRVVPQWHRVDGRPRVEALAVHASDREAPIVVCSVRSIIVRPESTRGIPVDVHSGERSEVGEVRVLAFESPTAALPEDRAPFEEEFQFEEIAEPIPVIALGLDSLALERQEAPRRNDDRFPVFVPRRVLDEIVDLKRRAGSVETGGLLIGHLARDPREGTIFAVVAAQIPARHAVAEPMRLSFTEATWTAARAAMTLRGRGEIVLGWHHTHPARVWCRDCPRERWPECPLAQDFFSAADEDVHRAVTPKAFGFALVCGDRVTTAGDWTDSHAMFGWRDGEIVRRPFMVLEAEPVLPATTSSPVLPPNEGEDA
;
A
#
# COMPACT_ATOMS: atom_id res chain seq x y z
N MET A 1 -13.43 -12.65 13.45
CA MET A 1 -12.05 -12.44 13.96
C MET A 1 -12.04 -12.68 15.47
N SER A 2 -11.10 -13.46 16.01
CA SER A 2 -10.92 -13.58 17.47
C SER A 2 -10.51 -12.21 18.03
N ARG A 3 -11.09 -11.78 19.15
CA ARG A 3 -10.70 -10.53 19.83
C ARG A 3 -9.18 -10.54 20.10
N PRO A 4 -8.49 -9.39 19.94
CA PRO A 4 -7.07 -9.31 20.23
C PRO A 4 -6.83 -9.62 21.71
N ARG A 5 -5.82 -10.46 21.98
CA ARG A 5 -5.39 -10.81 23.36
C ARG A 5 -4.69 -9.63 24.06
N PHE A 6 -4.34 -8.60 23.31
CA PHE A 6 -3.62 -7.44 23.81
C PHE A 6 -4.33 -6.14 23.43
N SER A 7 -4.35 -5.20 24.35
CA SER A 7 -4.72 -3.80 24.09
C SER A 7 -3.45 -2.98 23.95
N TYR A 8 -3.35 -2.20 22.87
CA TYR A 8 -2.17 -1.42 22.52
C TYR A 8 -2.41 0.08 22.74
N TYR A 9 -1.40 0.78 23.27
CA TYR A 9 -1.46 2.20 23.58
C TYR A 9 -0.17 2.92 23.13
N LEU A 10 -0.29 4.15 22.66
CA LEU A 10 0.79 5.12 22.53
C LEU A 10 0.95 5.87 23.85
N GLU A 11 2.14 5.87 24.43
CA GLU A 11 2.53 6.65 25.59
C GLU A 11 3.24 7.93 25.13
N HIS A 12 2.66 9.07 25.53
CA HIS A 12 3.16 10.42 25.33
C HIS A 12 3.41 11.09 26.69
N ALA A 13 4.11 12.22 26.70
CA ALA A 13 4.29 13.05 27.89
C ALA A 13 2.97 13.44 28.58
N THR A 14 1.88 13.53 27.81
CA THR A 14 0.56 13.96 28.27
C THR A 14 -0.40 12.81 28.60
N GLY A 15 -0.03 11.55 28.35
CA GLY A 15 -0.89 10.40 28.66
C GLY A 15 -0.80 9.25 27.66
N ARG A 16 -1.81 8.37 27.69
CA ARG A 16 -1.91 7.17 26.85
C ARG A 16 -3.08 7.26 25.88
N VAL A 17 -2.84 6.93 24.61
CA VAL A 17 -3.85 6.94 23.54
C VAL A 17 -3.95 5.52 22.95
N PRO A 18 -5.15 4.92 22.82
CA PRO A 18 -5.27 3.60 22.21
C PRO A 18 -4.81 3.62 20.74
N ILE A 19 -4.16 2.54 20.29
CA ILE A 19 -3.79 2.38 18.87
C ILE A 19 -5.04 2.00 18.08
N ASP A 20 -5.24 2.67 16.95
CA ASP A 20 -6.29 2.34 15.97
C ASP A 20 -6.10 0.91 15.43
N GLU A 21 -7.16 0.10 15.48
CA GLU A 21 -7.17 -1.27 14.98
C GLU A 21 -6.84 -1.35 13.48
N SER A 22 -7.16 -0.32 12.69
CA SER A 22 -6.80 -0.25 11.26
C SER A 22 -5.29 -0.32 11.02
N LYS A 23 -4.50 0.11 12.01
CA LYS A 23 -3.03 0.01 11.96
C LYS A 23 -2.59 -1.45 12.09
N LEU A 24 -3.34 -2.30 12.79
CA LEU A 24 -3.07 -3.73 12.90
C LEU A 24 -3.34 -4.47 11.58
N ASP A 25 -4.35 -4.05 10.83
CA ASP A 25 -4.69 -4.64 9.52
C ASP A 25 -3.53 -4.58 8.53
N VAL A 26 -2.76 -3.49 8.56
CA VAL A 26 -1.55 -3.34 7.72
C VAL A 26 -0.50 -4.41 8.09
N ALA A 27 -0.33 -4.72 9.37
CA ALA A 27 0.60 -5.77 9.79
C ALA A 27 0.12 -7.16 9.32
N LEU A 28 -1.19 -7.41 9.43
CA LEU A 28 -1.81 -8.65 8.97
C LEU A 28 -1.64 -8.84 7.47
N GLU A 29 -1.93 -7.81 6.68
CA GLU A 29 -1.81 -7.83 5.23
C GLU A 29 -0.34 -7.96 4.78
N ALA A 30 0.59 -7.24 5.42
CA ALA A 30 2.03 -7.40 5.16
C ALA A 30 2.52 -8.82 5.44
N ALA A 31 2.02 -9.43 6.53
CA ALA A 31 2.32 -10.81 6.86
C ALA A 31 1.76 -11.77 5.80
N GLN A 32 0.48 -11.63 5.43
CA GLN A 32 -0.14 -12.45 4.37
C GLN A 32 0.67 -12.38 3.07
N PHE A 33 1.06 -11.18 2.66
CA PHE A 33 1.82 -10.99 1.43
C PHE A 33 3.21 -11.64 1.47
N GLU A 34 3.91 -11.59 2.61
CA GLU A 34 5.21 -12.27 2.74
C GLU A 34 5.09 -13.80 2.67
N GLU A 35 4.01 -14.40 3.18
CA GLU A 35 3.76 -15.84 3.02
C GLU A 35 3.53 -16.23 1.55
N VAL A 36 2.79 -15.39 0.84
CA VAL A 36 2.57 -15.57 -0.60
C VAL A 36 3.91 -15.44 -1.31
N ARG A 37 4.71 -14.44 -0.98
CA ARG A 37 6.04 -14.22 -1.56
C ARG A 37 6.93 -15.46 -1.41
N ARG A 38 6.89 -16.10 -0.23
CA ARG A 38 7.61 -17.35 0.07
C ARG A 38 7.01 -18.61 -0.58
N GLY A 39 5.92 -18.48 -1.35
CA GLY A 39 5.24 -19.59 -2.01
C GLY A 39 4.53 -20.53 -1.03
N ARG A 40 4.38 -20.12 0.24
CA ARG A 40 3.74 -20.94 1.28
C ARG A 40 2.23 -20.83 1.27
N ARG A 41 1.70 -19.83 0.56
CA ARG A 41 0.27 -19.54 0.47
C ARG A 41 -0.15 -18.97 -0.87
N VAL A 42 -1.42 -19.19 -1.17
CA VAL A 42 -2.15 -18.49 -2.23
C VAL A 42 -2.65 -17.17 -1.64
N LEU A 43 -2.53 -16.08 -2.39
CA LEU A 43 -3.20 -14.83 -2.02
C LEU A 43 -4.71 -15.09 -2.11
N THR A 44 -5.46 -14.86 -1.04
CA THR A 44 -6.93 -14.94 -1.07
C THR A 44 -7.55 -13.63 -0.60
N THR A 45 -8.78 -13.34 -1.03
CA THR A 45 -9.50 -12.14 -0.60
C THR A 45 -10.09 -12.25 0.82
N ASN A 46 -10.53 -13.44 1.27
CA ASN A 46 -11.12 -13.67 2.61
C ASN A 46 -11.58 -15.14 2.83
N PRO A 47 -11.49 -15.82 4.00
CA PRO A 47 -10.91 -15.39 5.25
C PRO A 47 -9.44 -15.78 5.35
N PRO A 48 -8.61 -14.91 5.95
CA PRO A 48 -7.26 -15.29 6.32
C PRO A 48 -7.32 -16.40 7.39
N PRO A 49 -6.22 -17.14 7.63
CA PRO A 49 -6.14 -17.99 8.81
C PRO A 49 -6.37 -17.16 10.06
N GLU A 50 -6.43 -17.81 11.22
CA GLU A 50 -6.34 -17.10 12.48
C GLU A 50 -4.94 -16.48 12.66
N LEU A 51 -4.79 -15.26 12.12
CA LEU A 51 -3.65 -14.39 12.36
C LEU A 51 -3.87 -13.67 13.68
N ARG A 52 -2.82 -13.62 14.48
CA ARG A 52 -2.83 -12.92 15.76
C ARG A 52 -1.65 -11.97 15.80
N VAL A 53 -1.93 -10.70 16.05
CA VAL A 53 -0.89 -9.73 16.36
C VAL A 53 -0.49 -9.92 17.81
N VAL A 54 0.82 -10.06 18.05
CA VAL A 54 1.41 -10.18 19.39
C VAL A 54 2.54 -9.16 19.55
N PRO A 55 2.68 -8.55 20.73
CA PRO A 55 3.79 -7.64 20.98
C PRO A 55 5.13 -8.38 21.01
N GLN A 56 6.13 -7.84 20.32
CA GLN A 56 7.54 -8.13 20.60
C GLN A 56 8.02 -7.14 21.64
N TRP A 57 8.33 -7.63 22.84
CA TRP A 57 8.72 -6.80 23.97
C TRP A 57 10.06 -6.11 23.75
N HIS A 58 10.19 -4.89 24.27
CA HIS A 58 11.44 -4.12 24.19
C HIS A 58 12.58 -4.88 24.85
N ARG A 59 13.69 -5.11 24.12
CA ARG A 59 14.82 -5.93 24.59
C ARG A 59 15.43 -5.46 25.91
N VAL A 60 15.46 -4.15 26.14
CA VAL A 60 16.09 -3.55 27.33
C VAL A 60 15.08 -3.32 28.44
N ASP A 61 13.95 -2.70 28.12
CA ASP A 61 12.98 -2.27 29.13
C ASP A 61 11.93 -3.33 29.48
N GLY A 62 11.77 -4.36 28.63
CA GLY A 62 10.78 -5.40 28.81
C GLY A 62 9.33 -4.89 28.77
N ARG A 63 8.44 -5.65 29.42
CA ARG A 63 7.01 -5.32 29.50
C ARG A 63 6.77 -4.05 30.35
N PRO A 64 5.79 -3.20 29.98
CA PRO A 64 4.82 -3.35 28.90
C PRO A 64 5.28 -2.75 27.55
N ARG A 65 6.55 -2.33 27.40
CA ARG A 65 7.04 -1.63 26.21
C ARG A 65 7.22 -2.59 25.03
N VAL A 66 6.78 -2.14 23.86
CA VAL A 66 6.79 -2.91 22.61
C VAL A 66 7.85 -2.34 21.67
N GLU A 67 8.76 -3.20 21.19
CA GLU A 67 9.74 -2.85 20.15
C GLU A 67 9.18 -3.03 18.74
N ALA A 68 8.31 -4.03 18.54
CA ALA A 68 7.67 -4.30 17.27
C ALA A 68 6.39 -5.14 17.45
N LEU A 69 5.57 -5.24 16.42
CA LEU A 69 4.47 -6.21 16.34
C LEU A 69 4.93 -7.44 15.58
N ALA A 70 4.68 -8.62 16.12
CA ALA A 70 4.77 -9.86 15.37
C ALA A 70 3.37 -10.33 14.96
N VAL A 71 3.24 -10.84 13.75
CA VAL A 71 2.04 -11.55 13.32
C VAL A 71 2.31 -13.04 13.36
N HIS A 72 1.52 -13.75 14.17
CA HIS A 72 1.54 -15.20 14.27
C HIS A 72 0.38 -15.76 13.46
N ALA A 73 0.68 -16.65 12.52
CA ALA A 73 -0.34 -17.45 11.85
C ALA A 73 -0.53 -18.76 12.61
N SER A 74 -1.75 -19.04 13.04
CA SER A 74 -2.11 -20.33 13.65
C SER A 74 -2.54 -21.26 12.51
N ASP A 75 -1.59 -21.97 11.94
CA ASP A 75 -1.91 -23.21 11.21
C ASP A 75 -1.58 -24.38 12.13
N ARG A 76 -2.35 -25.47 12.07
CA ARG A 76 -2.49 -26.48 13.14
C ARG A 76 -1.21 -27.22 13.58
N GLU A 77 -0.04 -26.93 13.03
CA GLU A 77 1.21 -27.66 13.36
C GLU A 77 2.48 -26.80 13.59
N ALA A 78 2.49 -25.49 13.36
CA ALA A 78 3.65 -24.65 13.74
C ALA A 78 3.35 -23.13 13.84
N PRO A 79 3.86 -22.42 14.87
CA PRO A 79 3.80 -20.96 14.90
C PRO A 79 4.74 -20.38 13.84
N ILE A 80 4.16 -19.76 12.79
CA ILE A 80 4.94 -18.99 11.82
C ILE A 80 5.02 -17.54 12.33
N VAL A 81 6.22 -17.07 12.62
CA VAL A 81 6.49 -15.62 12.79
C VAL A 81 6.63 -15.04 11.40
N VAL A 82 5.61 -14.35 10.93
CA VAL A 82 5.49 -14.01 9.51
C VAL A 82 6.13 -12.64 9.20
N CYS A 83 6.00 -11.67 10.10
CA CYS A 83 6.51 -10.30 9.89
C CYS A 83 6.75 -9.62 11.24
N SER A 84 7.85 -8.86 11.37
CA SER A 84 8.08 -7.92 12.49
C SER A 84 7.83 -6.53 11.96
N VAL A 85 6.71 -5.93 12.33
CA VAL A 85 6.37 -4.56 11.95
C VAL A 85 6.86 -3.62 13.04
N ARG A 86 7.95 -2.92 12.77
CA ARG A 86 8.55 -1.92 13.68
C ARG A 86 7.89 -0.55 13.56
N SER A 87 7.29 -0.26 12.40
CA SER A 87 7.06 1.11 11.96
C SER A 87 5.66 1.66 12.26
N ILE A 88 4.67 0.76 12.41
CA ILE A 88 3.28 1.08 12.84
C ILE A 88 3.25 1.86 14.18
N ILE A 89 4.31 1.72 14.98
CA ILE A 89 4.36 2.04 16.39
C ILE A 89 5.02 3.41 16.68
N VAL A 90 5.96 3.88 15.86
CA VAL A 90 6.97 4.87 16.30
C VAL A 90 6.87 6.24 15.61
N ARG A 91 5.76 6.57 14.95
CA ARG A 91 5.57 7.93 14.44
C ARG A 91 4.30 8.54 15.01
N PRO A 92 4.40 9.44 16.01
CA PRO A 92 3.28 10.33 16.29
C PRO A 92 2.88 11.00 14.98
N GLU A 93 1.59 11.23 14.78
CA GLU A 93 1.08 12.04 13.68
C GLU A 93 1.81 13.40 13.59
N SER A 94 2.33 13.93 14.72
CA SER A 94 3.16 15.15 14.77
C SER A 94 4.59 15.03 14.21
N THR A 95 5.02 13.83 13.79
CA THR A 95 6.30 13.62 13.06
C THR A 95 6.11 13.40 11.57
N ARG A 96 4.89 13.12 11.11
CA ARG A 96 4.59 12.98 9.68
C ARG A 96 4.15 14.33 9.13
N GLY A 97 5.13 15.06 8.64
CA GLY A 97 4.97 16.46 8.34
C GLY A 97 4.89 17.22 9.66
N ILE A 98 6.01 17.79 10.08
CA ILE A 98 5.91 19.22 10.36
C ILE A 98 5.47 19.76 8.99
N PRO A 99 4.20 20.17 8.75
CA PRO A 99 4.08 21.32 7.91
C PRO A 99 5.00 22.30 8.62
N VAL A 100 6.08 22.72 7.96
CA VAL A 100 6.41 24.12 8.17
C VAL A 100 5.07 24.74 7.86
N ASP A 101 4.34 25.18 8.88
CA ASP A 101 3.23 26.07 8.62
C ASP A 101 3.91 27.13 7.78
N VAL A 102 3.64 27.09 6.46
CA VAL A 102 4.51 27.72 5.44
C VAL A 102 4.51 29.24 5.67
N HIS A 103 3.68 29.71 6.61
CA HIS A 103 3.57 31.05 7.11
C HIS A 103 4.30 31.33 8.44
N SER A 104 4.63 30.35 9.30
CA SER A 104 5.20 30.62 10.64
C SER A 104 6.61 30.06 10.93
N GLY A 105 7.11 29.06 10.21
CA GLY A 105 8.54 28.68 10.27
C GLY A 105 9.03 28.04 11.59
N GLU A 106 8.18 27.80 12.58
CA GLU A 106 8.60 27.20 13.86
C GLU A 106 8.66 25.67 13.80
N ARG A 107 9.77 25.10 14.30
CA ARG A 107 9.94 23.66 14.48
C ARG A 107 9.54 23.27 15.90
N SER A 108 8.57 22.38 16.04
CA SER A 108 8.23 21.76 17.33
C SER A 108 9.24 20.67 17.69
N GLU A 109 9.67 20.59 18.95
CA GLU A 109 10.48 19.49 19.45
C GLU A 109 9.65 18.19 19.48
N VAL A 110 10.17 17.16 18.81
CA VAL A 110 9.54 15.85 18.76
C VAL A 110 9.86 15.09 20.04
N GLY A 111 8.87 14.97 20.93
CA GLY A 111 8.95 14.07 22.08
C GLY A 111 9.01 12.59 21.65
N GLU A 112 9.75 11.78 22.41
CA GLU A 112 9.79 10.32 22.22
C GLU A 112 8.40 9.72 22.45
N VAL A 113 7.89 8.93 21.50
CA VAL A 113 6.62 8.21 21.62
C VAL A 113 6.89 6.74 21.76
N ARG A 114 6.29 6.11 22.78
CA ARG A 114 6.50 4.69 23.09
C ARG A 114 5.19 3.93 22.92
N VAL A 115 5.26 2.65 22.55
CA VAL A 115 4.07 1.78 22.53
C VAL A 115 4.10 0.81 23.68
N LEU A 116 2.93 0.68 24.30
CA LEU A 116 2.67 -0.23 25.38
C LEU A 116 1.65 -1.28 24.93
N ALA A 117 1.82 -2.52 25.38
CA ALA A 117 0.82 -3.56 25.22
C ALA A 117 0.50 -4.19 26.58
N PHE A 118 -0.79 -4.35 26.84
CA PHE A 118 -1.31 -5.00 28.04
C PHE A 118 -2.11 -6.21 27.63
N GLU A 119 -1.94 -7.33 28.34
CA GLU A 119 -2.82 -8.49 28.16
C GLU A 119 -4.24 -8.03 28.50
N SER A 120 -5.15 -8.13 27.53
CA SER A 120 -6.55 -7.90 27.79
C SER A 120 -6.99 -8.99 28.76
N PRO A 121 -7.52 -8.64 29.96
CA PRO A 121 -8.10 -9.65 30.83
C PRO A 121 -9.14 -10.34 29.97
N THR A 122 -8.94 -11.65 29.74
CA THR A 122 -9.84 -12.47 28.94
C THR A 122 -11.23 -12.08 29.36
N ALA A 123 -11.99 -11.38 28.49
CA ALA A 123 -13.39 -11.18 28.76
C ALA A 123 -13.91 -12.60 28.80
N ALA A 124 -14.13 -13.13 30.02
CA ALA A 124 -14.91 -14.33 30.20
C ALA A 124 -16.11 -14.10 29.31
N LEU A 125 -16.23 -14.91 28.26
CA LEU A 125 -17.38 -14.83 27.38
C LEU A 125 -18.57 -14.82 28.33
N PRO A 126 -19.43 -13.79 28.34
CA PRO A 126 -20.61 -13.86 29.18
C PRO A 126 -21.36 -15.09 28.69
N GLU A 127 -21.34 -16.17 29.48
CA GLU A 127 -21.91 -17.48 29.13
C GLU A 127 -23.45 -17.42 28.96
N ASP A 128 -24.05 -16.24 29.11
CA ASP A 128 -25.49 -16.01 29.26
C ASP A 128 -26.07 -15.00 28.25
N ARG A 129 -25.50 -14.88 27.04
CA ARG A 129 -26.27 -14.25 25.94
C ARG A 129 -27.26 -15.29 25.39
N ALA A 130 -28.53 -15.11 25.75
CA ALA A 130 -29.66 -15.80 25.17
C ALA A 130 -29.52 -15.89 23.63
N PRO A 131 -29.88 -17.03 23.01
CA PRO A 131 -29.73 -17.24 21.58
C PRO A 131 -30.56 -16.18 20.84
N PHE A 132 -29.88 -15.19 20.27
CA PHE A 132 -30.52 -14.26 19.37
C PHE A 132 -30.87 -15.02 18.08
N GLU A 133 -32.12 -14.80 17.66
CA GLU A 133 -32.79 -15.36 16.50
C GLU A 133 -31.91 -15.24 15.24
N GLU A 134 -31.75 -16.38 14.55
CA GLU A 134 -31.24 -16.55 13.17
C GLU A 134 -30.36 -15.40 12.63
N GLU A 135 -29.12 -15.29 13.15
CA GLU A 135 -28.08 -14.49 12.52
C GLU A 135 -27.83 -15.01 11.10
N PHE A 136 -28.14 -14.18 10.10
CA PHE A 136 -27.72 -14.40 8.72
C PHE A 136 -26.20 -14.62 8.69
N GLN A 137 -25.78 -15.86 8.38
CA GLN A 137 -24.38 -16.18 8.19
C GLN A 137 -23.96 -15.76 6.79
N PHE A 138 -23.25 -14.65 6.71
CA PHE A 138 -22.55 -14.27 5.48
C PHE A 138 -21.27 -15.10 5.39
N GLU A 139 -21.27 -16.10 4.50
CA GLU A 139 -20.05 -16.79 4.10
C GLU A 139 -19.44 -16.03 2.91
N GLU A 140 -18.38 -15.28 3.19
CA GLU A 140 -17.61 -14.61 2.13
C GLU A 140 -16.65 -15.62 1.51
N ILE A 141 -16.82 -15.90 0.22
CA ILE A 141 -15.99 -16.85 -0.52
C ILE A 141 -14.67 -16.18 -0.91
N ALA A 142 -13.56 -16.79 -0.50
CA ALA A 142 -12.21 -16.37 -0.86
C ALA A 142 -11.97 -16.53 -2.36
N GLU A 143 -11.84 -15.43 -3.09
CA GLU A 143 -11.27 -15.48 -4.42
C GLU A 143 -9.75 -15.37 -4.32
N PRO A 144 -9.00 -16.30 -4.93
CA PRO A 144 -7.57 -16.17 -5.05
C PRO A 144 -7.21 -14.89 -5.82
N ILE A 145 -6.25 -14.10 -5.33
CA ILE A 145 -5.72 -12.98 -6.11
C ILE A 145 -4.93 -13.60 -7.27
N PRO A 146 -5.25 -13.23 -8.52
CA PRO A 146 -4.63 -13.84 -9.68
C PRO A 146 -3.14 -13.48 -9.74
N VAL A 147 -2.30 -14.53 -9.78
CA VAL A 147 -0.85 -14.41 -10.01
C VAL A 147 -0.50 -15.21 -11.26
N ILE A 148 0.03 -14.53 -12.27
CA ILE A 148 0.43 -15.18 -13.54
C ILE A 148 1.89 -15.66 -13.46
N ALA A 149 2.24 -16.67 -14.26
CA ALA A 149 3.63 -17.07 -14.43
C ALA A 149 4.30 -16.20 -15.51
N LEU A 150 5.35 -15.45 -15.15
CA LEU A 150 6.09 -14.58 -16.07
C LEU A 150 7.55 -14.48 -15.61
N GLY A 151 8.50 -14.79 -16.50
CA GLY A 151 9.93 -14.68 -16.19
C GLY A 151 10.41 -13.23 -16.22
N LEU A 152 11.25 -12.84 -15.27
CA LEU A 152 11.85 -11.49 -15.22
C LEU A 152 12.71 -11.21 -16.45
N ASP A 153 13.31 -12.24 -17.05
CA ASP A 153 14.11 -12.18 -18.28
C ASP A 153 13.30 -11.77 -19.52
N SER A 154 11.98 -11.92 -19.49
CA SER A 154 11.09 -11.48 -20.58
C SER A 154 10.81 -9.97 -20.57
N LEU A 155 11.18 -9.27 -19.50
CA LEU A 155 10.96 -7.84 -19.36
C LEU A 155 12.20 -7.10 -19.90
N ALA A 156 12.05 -6.33 -20.97
CA ALA A 156 13.11 -5.44 -21.45
C ALA A 156 13.23 -4.24 -20.49
N LEU A 157 14.31 -4.15 -19.70
CA LEU A 157 14.43 -3.22 -18.59
C LEU A 157 15.41 -2.07 -18.89
N GLU A 158 14.96 -0.83 -18.64
CA GLU A 158 15.85 0.26 -18.24
C GLU A 158 15.66 0.58 -16.76
N ARG A 159 16.79 0.80 -16.06
CA ARG A 159 16.79 1.07 -14.63
C ARG A 159 16.80 2.57 -14.37
N GLN A 160 15.70 3.13 -13.88
CA GLN A 160 15.73 4.46 -13.27
C GLN A 160 16.42 4.37 -11.90
N GLU A 161 17.33 5.30 -11.60
CA GLU A 161 18.23 5.22 -10.43
C GLU A 161 17.48 4.98 -9.11
N ALA A 162 17.83 3.88 -8.44
CA ALA A 162 17.35 3.55 -7.10
C ALA A 162 18.14 4.32 -6.03
N PRO A 163 17.52 4.67 -4.88
CA PRO A 163 18.28 4.94 -3.67
C PRO A 163 19.26 3.79 -3.41
N ARG A 164 20.56 4.09 -3.31
CA ARG A 164 21.59 3.11 -3.00
C ARG A 164 21.32 2.55 -1.59
N ARG A 165 21.15 1.22 -1.53
CA ARG A 165 20.54 0.39 -0.46
C ARG A 165 19.02 0.40 -0.52
N ASN A 166 18.40 -0.68 -0.99
CA ASN A 166 17.19 -1.18 -0.33
C ASN A 166 16.89 -2.63 -0.71
N ASP A 167 16.65 -3.42 0.33
CA ASP A 167 16.11 -4.78 0.38
C ASP A 167 14.63 -4.79 -0.10
N ASP A 168 14.32 -4.07 -1.19
CA ASP A 168 12.94 -3.93 -1.64
C ASP A 168 12.48 -5.24 -2.29
N ARG A 169 11.66 -5.97 -1.54
CA ARG A 169 11.32 -7.38 -1.75
C ARG A 169 10.28 -7.61 -2.85
N PHE A 170 9.76 -6.55 -3.47
CA PHE A 170 8.66 -6.63 -4.42
C PHE A 170 8.85 -5.68 -5.62
N PRO A 171 9.46 -6.15 -6.71
CA PRO A 171 9.69 -5.35 -7.91
C PRO A 171 8.38 -4.85 -8.55
N VAL A 172 8.38 -3.62 -9.06
CA VAL A 172 7.26 -3.03 -9.81
C VAL A 172 7.76 -2.54 -11.16
N PHE A 173 7.10 -2.97 -12.23
CA PHE A 173 7.41 -2.62 -13.61
C PHE A 173 6.30 -1.77 -14.20
N VAL A 174 6.66 -0.62 -14.77
CA VAL A 174 5.72 0.34 -15.35
C VAL A 174 6.11 0.63 -16.80
N PRO A 175 5.24 0.44 -17.79
CA PRO A 175 5.53 0.81 -19.17
C PRO A 175 5.73 2.32 -19.33
N ARG A 176 6.71 2.72 -20.15
CA ARG A 176 7.02 4.12 -20.47
C ARG A 176 5.77 4.88 -20.90
N ARG A 177 4.96 4.29 -21.79
CA ARG A 177 3.71 4.89 -22.25
C ARG A 177 2.72 5.21 -21.13
N VAL A 178 2.70 4.44 -20.04
CA VAL A 178 1.80 4.72 -18.91
C VAL A 178 2.27 5.97 -18.17
N LEU A 179 3.59 6.15 -18.02
CA LEU A 179 4.16 7.37 -17.46
C LEU A 179 3.85 8.58 -18.36
N ASP A 180 4.03 8.44 -19.66
CA ASP A 180 3.74 9.50 -20.64
C ASP A 180 2.26 9.89 -20.63
N GLU A 181 1.35 8.91 -20.56
CA GLU A 181 -0.10 9.14 -20.40
C GLU A 181 -0.43 9.93 -19.12
N ILE A 182 0.23 9.62 -18.00
CA ILE A 182 0.05 10.33 -16.72
C ILE A 182 0.57 11.77 -16.84
N VAL A 183 1.72 11.98 -17.47
CA VAL A 183 2.26 13.32 -17.74
C VAL A 183 1.29 14.12 -18.61
N ASP A 184 0.70 13.53 -19.63
CA ASP A 184 -0.29 14.19 -20.48
C ASP A 184 -1.59 14.50 -19.74
N LEU A 185 -2.00 13.66 -18.78
CA LEU A 185 -3.12 13.98 -17.87
C LEU A 185 -2.77 15.18 -16.98
N LYS A 186 -1.58 15.20 -16.36
CA LYS A 186 -1.10 16.33 -15.56
C LYS A 186 -1.14 17.63 -16.35
N ARG A 187 -0.57 17.63 -17.56
CA ARG A 187 -0.52 18.81 -18.44
C ARG A 187 -1.92 19.33 -18.78
N ARG A 188 -2.88 18.43 -19.03
CA ARG A 188 -4.27 18.80 -19.31
C ARG A 188 -5.01 19.33 -18.08
N ALA A 189 -4.70 18.82 -16.89
CA ALA A 189 -5.31 19.27 -15.63
C ALA A 189 -4.81 20.66 -15.18
N GLY A 190 -3.64 21.08 -15.65
CA GLY A 190 -3.10 22.42 -15.42
C GLY A 190 -2.69 22.63 -13.96
N SER A 191 -3.45 23.45 -13.23
CA SER A 191 -3.15 23.82 -11.84
C SER A 191 -3.82 22.93 -10.79
N VAL A 192 -4.66 21.99 -11.22
CA VAL A 192 -5.42 21.11 -10.33
C VAL A 192 -4.78 19.73 -10.34
N GLU A 193 -4.74 19.08 -9.18
CA GLU A 193 -4.30 17.69 -9.12
C GLU A 193 -5.23 16.81 -9.96
N THR A 194 -4.68 15.79 -10.60
CA THR A 194 -5.46 14.74 -11.24
C THR A 194 -4.86 13.39 -10.88
N GLY A 195 -5.55 12.31 -11.23
CA GLY A 195 -5.07 10.97 -10.93
C GLY A 195 -5.84 9.87 -11.62
N GLY A 196 -5.58 8.65 -11.20
CA GLY A 196 -6.15 7.45 -11.79
C GLY A 196 -5.76 6.19 -11.04
N LEU A 197 -6.29 5.07 -11.50
CA LEU A 197 -5.93 3.75 -10.99
C LEU A 197 -4.89 3.11 -11.91
N LEU A 198 -3.92 2.42 -11.31
CA LEU A 198 -2.94 1.60 -12.02
C LEU A 198 -3.41 0.16 -11.99
N ILE A 199 -3.63 -0.41 -13.16
CA ILE A 199 -4.10 -1.80 -13.31
C ILE A 199 -3.04 -2.65 -13.99
N GLY A 200 -3.05 -3.95 -13.69
CA GLY A 200 -2.12 -4.90 -14.29
C GLY A 200 -2.17 -6.25 -13.62
N HIS A 201 -1.03 -6.92 -13.54
CA HIS A 201 -0.93 -8.27 -13.02
C HIS A 201 0.11 -8.36 -11.90
N LEU A 202 -0.20 -9.20 -10.91
CA LEU A 202 0.84 -9.82 -10.10
C LEU A 202 1.39 -11.00 -10.89
N ALA A 203 2.70 -11.11 -10.92
CA ALA A 203 3.41 -12.15 -11.60
C ALA A 203 4.37 -12.86 -10.64
N ARG A 204 4.62 -14.14 -10.90
CA ARG A 204 5.67 -14.90 -10.25
C ARG A 204 6.67 -15.40 -11.30
N ASP A 205 7.95 -15.13 -11.05
CA ASP A 205 9.03 -15.71 -11.83
C ASP A 205 9.07 -17.23 -11.58
N PRO A 206 8.86 -18.08 -12.59
CA PRO A 206 8.89 -19.53 -12.41
C PRO A 206 10.27 -20.09 -12.05
N ARG A 207 11.35 -19.34 -12.31
CA ARG A 207 12.74 -19.75 -12.03
C ARG A 207 13.15 -19.34 -10.63
N GLU A 208 12.85 -18.11 -10.23
CA GLU A 208 13.29 -17.55 -8.94
C GLU A 208 12.23 -17.62 -7.84
N GLY A 209 10.96 -17.82 -8.21
CA GLY A 209 9.81 -17.74 -7.29
C GLY A 209 9.46 -16.32 -6.85
N THR A 210 10.21 -15.30 -7.30
CA THR A 210 10.01 -13.89 -6.98
C THR A 210 8.65 -13.40 -7.47
N ILE A 211 7.87 -12.76 -6.59
CA ILE A 211 6.63 -12.06 -6.98
C ILE A 211 6.96 -10.61 -7.33
N PHE A 212 6.34 -10.11 -8.39
CA PHE A 212 6.45 -8.73 -8.84
C PHE A 212 5.13 -8.22 -9.44
N ALA A 213 4.99 -6.90 -9.58
CA ALA A 213 3.87 -6.28 -10.26
C ALA A 213 4.26 -5.78 -11.65
N VAL A 214 3.40 -6.00 -12.64
CA VAL A 214 3.52 -5.42 -13.98
C VAL A 214 2.30 -4.57 -14.25
N VAL A 215 2.49 -3.25 -14.34
CA VAL A 215 1.43 -2.32 -14.72
C VAL A 215 1.13 -2.51 -16.21
N ALA A 216 -0.14 -2.68 -16.55
CA ALA A 216 -0.61 -2.83 -17.91
C ALA A 216 -1.27 -1.55 -18.44
N ALA A 217 -1.91 -0.75 -17.59
CA ALA A 217 -2.52 0.51 -17.99
C ALA A 217 -2.79 1.41 -16.79
N GLN A 218 -3.09 2.68 -17.08
CA GLN A 218 -3.77 3.56 -16.13
C GLN A 218 -5.21 3.83 -16.59
N ILE A 219 -6.12 3.92 -15.62
CA ILE A 219 -7.50 4.36 -15.85
C ILE A 219 -7.66 5.75 -15.22
N PRO A 220 -7.90 6.81 -16.01
CA PRO A 220 -8.08 8.16 -15.46
C PRO A 220 -9.28 8.25 -14.52
N ALA A 221 -9.10 8.87 -13.35
CA ALA A 221 -10.14 9.07 -12.36
C ALA A 221 -11.03 10.28 -12.71
N ARG A 222 -11.75 10.22 -13.83
CA ARG A 222 -12.56 11.34 -14.35
C ARG A 222 -13.66 11.83 -13.41
N HIS A 223 -14.07 10.99 -12.46
CA HIS A 223 -15.10 11.29 -11.47
C HIS A 223 -14.53 11.54 -10.07
N ALA A 224 -13.20 11.65 -9.93
CA ALA A 224 -12.61 12.05 -8.67
C ALA A 224 -12.90 13.54 -8.39
N VAL A 225 -13.01 13.87 -7.12
CA VAL A 225 -13.00 15.27 -6.67
C VAL A 225 -11.55 15.69 -6.58
N ALA A 226 -11.21 16.74 -7.33
CA ALA A 226 -9.86 17.24 -7.47
C ALA A 226 -9.78 18.69 -6.98
N GLU A 227 -8.87 18.93 -6.05
CA GLU A 227 -8.55 20.23 -5.46
C GLU A 227 -7.06 20.53 -5.72
N PRO A 228 -6.58 21.77 -5.47
CA PRO A 228 -5.19 22.12 -5.75
C PRO A 228 -4.13 21.28 -5.03
N MET A 229 -4.45 20.62 -3.92
CA MET A 229 -3.52 19.81 -3.10
C MET A 229 -4.20 18.56 -2.51
N ARG A 230 -5.31 18.12 -3.12
CA ARG A 230 -6.06 16.96 -2.66
C ARG A 230 -6.78 16.28 -3.82
N LEU A 231 -6.68 14.96 -3.87
CA LEU A 231 -7.48 14.11 -4.73
C LEU A 231 -8.35 13.17 -3.89
N SER A 232 -9.60 12.96 -4.29
CA SER A 232 -10.50 12.02 -3.61
C SER A 232 -11.29 11.18 -4.62
N PHE A 233 -11.16 9.86 -4.52
CA PHE A 233 -11.87 8.91 -5.38
C PHE A 233 -13.33 8.77 -4.93
N THR A 234 -14.26 8.88 -5.86
CA THR A 234 -15.70 8.72 -5.60
C THR A 234 -16.17 7.32 -5.97
N GLU A 235 -17.37 6.94 -5.53
CA GLU A 235 -18.03 5.71 -5.99
C GLU A 235 -18.16 5.66 -7.53
N ALA A 236 -18.45 6.80 -8.17
CA ALA A 236 -18.52 6.91 -9.62
C ALA A 236 -17.16 6.62 -10.27
N THR A 237 -16.05 7.03 -9.65
CA THR A 237 -14.69 6.67 -10.12
C THR A 237 -14.49 5.16 -10.12
N TRP A 238 -14.86 4.48 -9.03
CA TRP A 238 -14.73 3.04 -8.91
C TRP A 238 -15.62 2.29 -9.90
N THR A 239 -16.85 2.76 -10.11
CA THR A 239 -17.78 2.19 -11.08
C THR A 239 -17.24 2.31 -12.51
N ALA A 240 -16.73 3.48 -12.88
CA ALA A 240 -16.11 3.70 -14.20
C ALA A 240 -14.84 2.85 -14.38
N ALA A 241 -14.02 2.71 -13.34
CA ALA A 241 -12.83 1.87 -13.40
C ALA A 241 -13.15 0.40 -13.59
N ARG A 242 -14.12 -0.15 -12.84
CA ARG A 242 -14.59 -1.53 -13.03
C ARG A 242 -15.11 -1.74 -14.45
N ALA A 243 -15.94 -0.83 -14.96
CA ALA A 243 -16.44 -0.91 -16.34
C ALA A 243 -15.31 -0.92 -17.37
N ALA A 244 -14.28 -0.09 -17.19
CA ALA A 244 -13.10 -0.06 -18.05
C ALA A 244 -12.29 -1.36 -17.98
N MET A 245 -12.08 -1.93 -16.79
CA MET A 245 -11.42 -3.23 -16.61
C MET A 245 -12.21 -4.37 -17.26
N THR A 246 -13.55 -4.38 -17.09
CA THR A 246 -14.43 -5.35 -17.74
C THR A 246 -14.34 -5.27 -19.26
N LEU A 247 -14.36 -4.06 -19.83
CA LEU A 247 -14.23 -3.85 -21.27
C LEU A 247 -12.88 -4.33 -21.82
N ARG A 248 -11.81 -4.15 -21.03
CA ARG A 248 -10.48 -4.67 -21.40
C ARG A 248 -10.43 -6.19 -21.37
N GLY A 249 -11.09 -6.82 -20.40
CA GLY A 249 -11.28 -8.27 -20.34
C GLY A 249 -9.98 -9.08 -20.20
N ARG A 250 -8.91 -8.49 -19.65
CA ARG A 250 -7.58 -9.13 -19.60
C ARG A 250 -7.25 -9.82 -18.27
N GLY A 251 -8.18 -9.84 -17.31
CA GLY A 251 -7.94 -10.37 -15.97
C GLY A 251 -6.96 -9.51 -15.16
N GLU A 252 -6.96 -8.21 -15.41
CA GLU A 252 -6.16 -7.23 -14.68
C GLU A 252 -6.80 -6.95 -13.32
N ILE A 253 -5.97 -6.65 -12.32
CA ILE A 253 -6.40 -6.17 -11.00
C ILE A 253 -5.93 -4.74 -10.79
N VAL A 254 -6.53 -4.04 -9.83
CA VAL A 254 -6.00 -2.76 -9.34
C VAL A 254 -4.73 -3.06 -8.53
N LEU A 255 -3.59 -2.60 -9.04
CA LEU A 255 -2.28 -2.73 -8.38
C LEU A 255 -1.94 -1.50 -7.54
N GLY A 256 -2.49 -0.35 -7.91
CA GLY A 256 -2.09 0.92 -7.35
C GLY A 256 -2.96 2.07 -7.83
N TRP A 257 -2.54 3.27 -7.50
CA TRP A 257 -3.11 4.51 -8.00
C TRP A 257 -2.01 5.49 -8.33
N HIS A 258 -2.37 6.56 -9.03
CA HIS A 258 -1.48 7.67 -9.29
C HIS A 258 -2.18 9.00 -9.08
N HIS A 259 -1.40 10.02 -8.76
CA HIS A 259 -1.83 11.41 -8.81
C HIS A 259 -0.69 12.34 -9.19
N THR A 260 -1.03 13.60 -9.38
CA THR A 260 -0.09 14.59 -9.92
C THR A 260 0.13 15.74 -8.95
N HIS A 261 1.38 16.17 -8.79
CA HIS A 261 1.75 17.39 -8.09
C HIS A 261 2.21 18.45 -9.11
N PRO A 262 1.35 19.41 -9.53
CA PRO A 262 1.75 20.50 -10.43
C PRO A 262 2.61 21.55 -9.72
N ALA A 263 3.73 21.14 -9.15
CA ALA A 263 4.65 21.96 -8.37
C ALA A 263 5.18 23.17 -9.14
N ARG A 264 5.36 23.06 -10.46
CA ARG A 264 5.74 24.20 -11.32
C ARG A 264 4.70 25.32 -11.27
N VAL A 265 3.43 24.96 -11.09
CA VAL A 265 2.33 25.92 -10.95
C VAL A 265 2.28 26.48 -9.55
N TRP A 266 2.38 25.63 -8.52
CA TRP A 266 2.38 26.04 -7.11
C TRP A 266 3.55 26.96 -6.74
N CYS A 267 4.72 26.75 -7.35
CA CYS A 267 5.97 27.46 -7.05
C CYS A 267 6.28 28.60 -8.04
N ARG A 268 5.30 29.02 -8.86
CA ARG A 268 5.50 30.04 -9.91
C ARG A 268 6.05 31.36 -9.36
N ASP A 269 5.59 31.76 -8.19
CA ASP A 269 5.96 33.03 -7.55
C ASP A 269 7.11 32.86 -6.53
N CYS A 270 7.67 31.65 -6.40
CA CYS A 270 8.84 31.41 -5.55
C CYS A 270 10.13 31.91 -6.23
N PRO A 271 11.05 32.57 -5.49
CA PRO A 271 12.38 32.89 -6.00
C PRO A 271 13.11 31.64 -6.51
N ARG A 272 13.79 31.73 -7.66
CA ARG A 272 14.45 30.57 -8.29
C ARG A 272 15.50 29.93 -7.38
N GLU A 273 16.14 30.74 -6.55
CA GLU A 273 17.16 30.33 -5.58
C GLU A 273 16.60 29.38 -4.52
N ARG A 274 15.28 29.43 -4.26
CA ARG A 274 14.60 28.59 -3.26
C ARG A 274 14.07 27.28 -3.83
N TRP A 275 13.97 27.14 -5.16
CA TRP A 275 13.40 25.94 -5.75
C TRP A 275 14.12 24.63 -5.36
N PRO A 276 15.46 24.56 -5.28
CA PRO A 276 16.15 23.34 -4.88
C PRO A 276 15.79 22.85 -3.47
N GLU A 277 15.46 23.78 -2.57
CA GLU A 277 15.12 23.51 -1.17
C GLU A 277 13.60 23.43 -0.92
N CYS A 278 12.79 23.77 -1.92
CA CYS A 278 11.35 23.84 -1.78
C CYS A 278 10.77 22.41 -1.62
N PRO A 279 10.11 22.09 -0.49
CA PRO A 279 9.53 20.77 -0.29
C PRO A 279 8.48 20.40 -1.34
N LEU A 280 7.77 21.39 -1.88
CA LEU A 280 6.76 21.20 -2.92
C LEU A 280 7.38 20.88 -4.29
N ALA A 281 8.61 21.31 -4.55
CA ALA A 281 9.36 21.02 -5.78
C ALA A 281 10.14 19.69 -5.71
N GLN A 282 9.95 18.94 -4.63
CA GLN A 282 10.49 17.59 -4.44
C GLN A 282 9.36 16.57 -4.59
N ASP A 283 9.71 15.33 -4.91
CA ASP A 283 8.76 14.23 -4.92
C ASP A 283 8.36 13.87 -3.46
N PHE A 284 7.28 14.47 -2.95
CA PHE A 284 6.74 14.19 -1.62
C PHE A 284 5.45 13.37 -1.67
N PHE A 285 5.06 12.82 -0.51
CA PHE A 285 3.81 12.10 -0.28
C PHE A 285 3.21 12.64 1.02
N SER A 286 2.08 13.34 0.92
CA SER A 286 1.45 14.03 2.04
C SER A 286 0.72 13.07 2.97
N ALA A 287 0.32 13.56 4.15
CA ALA A 287 -0.56 12.80 5.05
C ALA A 287 -1.90 12.45 4.38
N ALA A 288 -2.46 13.37 3.57
CA ALA A 288 -3.67 13.11 2.81
C ALA A 288 -3.44 12.00 1.76
N ASP A 289 -2.27 11.94 1.13
CA ASP A 289 -1.93 10.86 0.20
C ASP A 289 -1.81 9.51 0.92
N GLU A 290 -1.29 9.50 2.15
CA GLU A 290 -1.27 8.28 2.98
C GLU A 290 -2.69 7.78 3.29
N ASP A 291 -3.62 8.68 3.62
CA ASP A 291 -5.01 8.33 3.88
C ASP A 291 -5.69 7.77 2.63
N VAL A 292 -5.47 8.41 1.48
CA VAL A 292 -5.96 7.90 0.19
C VAL A 292 -5.33 6.54 -0.12
N HIS A 293 -4.04 6.36 0.11
CA HIS A 293 -3.39 5.08 -0.16
C HIS A 293 -3.92 3.94 0.71
N ARG A 294 -4.17 4.20 2.00
CA ARG A 294 -4.83 3.26 2.92
C ARG A 294 -6.22 2.88 2.45
N ALA A 295 -6.99 3.83 1.94
CA ALA A 295 -8.35 3.59 1.47
C ALA A 295 -8.41 2.89 0.10
N VAL A 296 -7.55 3.28 -0.84
CA VAL A 296 -7.60 2.83 -2.25
C VAL A 296 -6.89 1.50 -2.45
N THR A 297 -5.73 1.32 -1.83
CA THR A 297 -4.91 0.10 -1.97
C THR A 297 -4.37 -0.36 -0.62
N PRO A 298 -5.23 -0.91 0.27
CA PRO A 298 -4.81 -1.43 1.57
C PRO A 298 -3.90 -2.66 1.45
N LYS A 299 -3.89 -3.31 0.28
CA LYS A 299 -3.10 -4.51 0.01
C LYS A 299 -1.60 -4.23 0.11
N ALA A 300 -0.83 -5.17 0.65
CA ALA A 300 0.61 -4.95 0.90
C ALA A 300 1.45 -4.85 -0.37
N PHE A 301 0.94 -5.34 -1.51
CA PHE A 301 1.53 -5.09 -2.83
C PHE A 301 1.10 -3.76 -3.47
N GLY A 302 0.17 -3.05 -2.83
CA GLY A 302 -0.35 -1.77 -3.30
C GLY A 302 0.73 -0.70 -3.36
N PHE A 303 0.68 0.14 -4.39
CA PHE A 303 1.56 1.29 -4.54
C PHE A 303 0.83 2.53 -5.06
N ALA A 304 1.39 3.69 -4.78
CA ALA A 304 0.98 4.98 -5.32
C ALA A 304 2.12 5.55 -6.18
N LEU A 305 1.79 6.11 -7.34
CA LEU A 305 2.75 6.81 -8.20
C LEU A 305 2.43 8.31 -8.22
N VAL A 306 3.38 9.13 -7.79
CA VAL A 306 3.28 10.59 -7.86
C VAL A 306 3.98 11.06 -9.13
N CYS A 307 3.27 11.77 -9.99
CA CYS A 307 3.83 12.49 -11.13
C CYS A 307 3.98 13.98 -10.77
N GLY A 308 5.20 14.41 -10.51
CA GLY A 308 5.51 15.76 -10.07
C GLY A 308 6.19 16.62 -11.13
N ASP A 309 6.55 17.83 -10.75
CA ASP A 309 7.56 18.63 -11.43
C ASP A 309 8.81 18.73 -10.55
N ARG A 310 9.99 18.48 -11.12
CA ARG A 310 11.27 18.59 -10.42
C ARG A 310 12.15 19.63 -11.11
N VAL A 311 12.88 20.40 -10.29
CA VAL A 311 13.88 21.34 -10.82
C VAL A 311 15.18 20.61 -11.16
N THR A 312 15.69 20.86 -12.36
CA THR A 312 16.96 20.34 -12.88
C THR A 312 18.13 21.15 -12.33
N THR A 313 19.36 20.62 -12.44
CA THR A 313 20.58 21.36 -12.07
C THR A 313 20.79 22.63 -12.89
N ALA A 314 20.19 22.73 -14.08
CA ALA A 314 20.20 23.92 -14.92
C ALA A 314 19.18 24.99 -14.46
N GLY A 315 18.36 24.72 -13.44
CA GLY A 315 17.31 25.61 -12.98
C GLY A 315 16.06 25.61 -13.85
N ASP A 316 15.87 24.56 -14.65
CA ASP A 316 14.67 24.32 -15.45
C ASP A 316 13.77 23.26 -14.80
N TRP A 317 12.54 23.09 -15.30
CA TRP A 317 11.60 22.09 -14.79
C TRP A 317 11.58 20.85 -15.71
N THR A 318 11.52 19.68 -15.11
CA THR A 318 11.25 18.40 -15.78
C THR A 318 10.14 17.65 -15.07
N ASP A 319 9.42 16.82 -15.82
CA ASP A 319 8.49 15.85 -15.24
C ASP A 319 9.27 14.86 -14.34
N SER A 320 8.73 14.56 -13.17
CA SER A 320 9.29 13.57 -12.23
C SER A 320 8.27 12.51 -11.86
N HIS A 321 8.77 11.34 -11.46
CA HIS A 321 7.96 10.22 -11.04
C HIS A 321 8.54 9.63 -9.75
N ALA A 322 7.72 9.43 -8.75
CA ALA A 322 8.09 8.75 -7.52
C ALA A 322 7.03 7.76 -7.10
N MET A 323 7.46 6.54 -6.80
CA MET A 323 6.56 5.50 -6.31
C MET A 323 6.67 5.39 -4.79
N PHE A 324 5.53 5.21 -4.15
CA PHE A 324 5.37 4.97 -2.73
C PHE A 324 4.58 3.67 -2.53
N GLY A 325 4.88 2.93 -1.47
CA GLY A 325 4.13 1.71 -1.16
C GLY A 325 4.51 1.16 0.20
N TRP A 326 3.87 0.07 0.58
CA TRP A 326 4.06 -0.55 1.89
C TRP A 326 5.45 -1.17 2.05
N ARG A 327 6.11 -0.85 3.18
CA ARG A 327 7.28 -1.56 3.70
C ARG A 327 7.20 -1.59 5.21
N ASP A 328 7.18 -2.78 5.79
CA ASP A 328 7.12 -2.99 7.24
C ASP A 328 6.00 -2.16 7.88
N GLY A 329 4.82 -2.06 7.25
CA GLY A 329 3.67 -1.29 7.71
C GLY A 329 3.74 0.24 7.57
N GLU A 330 4.79 0.75 6.93
CA GLU A 330 4.95 2.16 6.59
C GLU A 330 4.77 2.36 5.08
N ILE A 331 4.21 3.50 4.68
CA ILE A 331 4.25 3.94 3.30
C ILE A 331 5.60 4.63 3.09
N VAL A 332 6.42 4.09 2.20
CA VAL A 332 7.77 4.59 1.95
C VAL A 332 7.97 4.81 0.45
N ARG A 333 8.85 5.75 0.11
CA ARG A 333 9.34 5.85 -1.27
C ARG A 333 10.10 4.58 -1.65
N ARG A 334 9.84 4.07 -2.85
CA ARG A 334 10.44 2.85 -3.36
C ARG A 334 10.82 2.97 -4.84
N PRO A 335 11.82 2.20 -5.31
CA PRO A 335 12.17 2.16 -6.72
C PRO A 335 11.09 1.44 -7.53
N PHE A 336 11.03 1.76 -8.82
CA PHE A 336 10.31 0.99 -9.84
C PHE A 336 11.16 0.93 -11.10
N MET A 337 10.85 -0.01 -11.99
CA MET A 337 11.54 -0.18 -13.27
C MET A 337 10.63 0.25 -14.41
N VAL A 338 11.23 0.83 -15.44
CA VAL A 338 10.48 1.25 -16.62
C VAL A 338 10.67 0.24 -17.74
N LEU A 339 9.56 -0.15 -18.35
CA LEU A 339 9.54 -0.99 -19.54
C LEU A 339 9.45 -0.10 -20.79
N GLU A 340 10.44 -0.20 -21.67
CA GLU A 340 10.43 0.55 -22.94
C GLU A 340 9.54 -0.12 -23.99
N ALA A 341 9.37 -1.43 -23.90
CA ALA A 341 8.44 -2.20 -24.73
C ALA A 341 7.24 -2.67 -23.90
N GLU A 342 6.12 -2.89 -24.59
CA GLU A 342 4.95 -3.54 -24.00
C GLU A 342 5.31 -4.96 -23.55
N PRO A 343 5.04 -5.32 -22.29
CA PRO A 343 5.26 -6.69 -21.85
C PRO A 343 4.34 -7.63 -22.62
N VAL A 344 4.91 -8.69 -23.18
CA VAL A 344 4.13 -9.79 -23.77
C VAL A 344 3.64 -10.66 -22.63
N LEU A 345 2.42 -10.38 -22.17
CA LEU A 345 1.80 -11.14 -21.10
C LEU A 345 1.24 -12.46 -21.66
N PRO A 346 1.38 -13.59 -20.92
CA PRO A 346 0.71 -14.82 -21.29
C PRO A 346 -0.80 -14.58 -21.34
N ALA A 347 -1.47 -15.21 -22.31
CA ALA A 347 -2.93 -15.20 -22.33
C ALA A 347 -3.42 -15.79 -21.00
N THR A 348 -4.22 -15.03 -20.26
CA THR A 348 -4.87 -15.53 -19.06
C THR A 348 -5.80 -16.65 -19.49
N THR A 349 -5.43 -17.91 -19.22
CA THR A 349 -6.35 -19.04 -19.33
C THR A 349 -7.37 -18.86 -18.21
N SER A 350 -8.45 -18.16 -18.53
CA SER A 350 -9.61 -18.01 -17.65
C SER A 350 -10.26 -19.38 -17.46
N SER A 351 -9.76 -20.14 -16.50
CA SER A 351 -10.45 -21.28 -15.92
C SER A 351 -9.87 -21.52 -14.53
N PRO A 352 -10.63 -21.24 -13.45
CA PRO A 352 -10.43 -22.01 -12.24
C PRO A 352 -10.71 -23.46 -12.63
N VAL A 353 -9.67 -24.30 -12.68
CA VAL A 353 -9.87 -25.75 -12.68
C VAL A 353 -10.43 -26.05 -11.29
N LEU A 354 -11.76 -26.05 -11.18
CA LEU A 354 -12.43 -26.72 -10.09
C LEU A 354 -11.99 -28.18 -10.18
N PRO A 355 -11.45 -28.78 -9.11
CA PRO A 355 -11.19 -30.21 -9.10
C PRO A 355 -12.50 -30.93 -9.46
N PRO A 356 -12.45 -32.02 -10.25
CA PRO A 356 -13.65 -32.77 -10.58
C PRO A 356 -14.36 -33.15 -9.28
N ASN A 357 -15.67 -32.90 -9.26
CA ASN A 357 -16.54 -33.26 -8.16
C ASN A 357 -16.62 -34.80 -8.13
N GLU A 358 -15.69 -35.45 -7.42
CA GLU A 358 -15.74 -36.88 -7.14
C GLU A 358 -16.82 -37.13 -6.09
N GLY A 359 -18.08 -37.18 -6.50
CA GLY A 359 -19.15 -37.45 -5.56
C GLY A 359 -20.55 -37.24 -6.10
N GLU A 360 -20.93 -37.99 -7.14
CA GLU A 360 -22.34 -38.30 -7.42
C GLU A 360 -22.41 -39.53 -8.33
N ASP A 361 -22.24 -40.70 -7.72
CA ASP A 361 -22.81 -41.97 -8.20
C ASP A 361 -23.15 -42.79 -6.94
N ALA A 362 -24.42 -42.73 -6.54
CA ALA A 362 -25.06 -43.59 -5.55
C ALA A 362 -26.30 -44.24 -6.18
#